data_AF-R0I814-F1
#
_entry.id   AF-R0I814-F1
#
_cell.length_a   1.000
_cell.length_b   1.000
_cell.length_c   1.000
_cell.angle_alpha   90.00
_cell.angle_beta   90.00
_cell.angle_gamma   90.00
#
_symmetry.space_group_name_H-M   'P 1'
#
loop_
_entity.id
_entity.type
_entity.pdbx_description
1 polymer ?
#
loop_
_entity_poly.entity_id
_entity_poly.type
_entity_poly.pdbx_seq_one_letter_code
_entity_poly.pdbx_strand_id
1 'polypeptide(L)'
;RTSSKTFNWQALPTELKEHILTFCLHQSPPPGLSRRTKGAPEVTGQLGDWDSLLSVSRQVRTLCLRLCLSGSSSLVYKHGLCIDVDTHRDFKDCIRRLGKYFQLLEPNSLPHDATTQLLAKTYRDFPLAHAHLARYATLRHGIRKLHLEFSFLDCMHFFRVTVAHFPRFYPHFRLDYRVLDSLSGLVAVAVRLPDPTGYLVDRVPQCGPRLFYGDPYTCPRILHRVIYEAAAEAMAPCGFFALYGFMDYDEKARFEALRASASAKVKFTTDQLGELYAEDQPGGGGVQLGEWIQPGVDAAAAAAAARSDVDEELDFVRDTFWPPKCRCKVRCSKVL
;
A
#
# COMPACT_ATOMS: atom_id res chain seq x y z
N ARG A 1 7.23 -3.86 -46.22
CA ARG A 1 7.18 -5.20 -46.87
C ARG A 1 6.29 -6.08 -46.00
N THR A 2 5.03 -6.32 -46.37
CA THR A 2 4.11 -7.15 -45.57
C THR A 2 3.71 -8.36 -46.38
N SER A 3 4.27 -9.52 -46.02
CA SER A 3 3.65 -10.79 -46.32
C SER A 3 2.27 -10.81 -45.66
N SER A 4 1.21 -11.01 -46.43
CA SER A 4 -0.19 -11.04 -45.99
C SER A 4 -0.57 -12.24 -45.11
N LYS A 5 0.41 -12.93 -44.51
CA LYS A 5 0.16 -14.07 -43.63
C LYS A 5 -0.08 -13.55 -42.22
N THR A 6 -1.33 -13.66 -41.75
CA THR A 6 -1.69 -13.42 -40.35
C THR A 6 -1.03 -14.47 -39.46
N PHE A 7 -0.45 -14.03 -38.34
CA PHE A 7 0.18 -14.93 -37.39
C PHE A 7 -0.87 -15.70 -36.59
N ASN A 8 -0.90 -17.03 -36.70
CA ASN A 8 -1.90 -17.87 -36.03
C ASN A 8 -1.42 -18.27 -34.63
N TRP A 9 -1.80 -17.48 -33.62
CA TRP A 9 -1.53 -17.79 -32.21
C TRP A 9 -2.16 -19.11 -31.75
N GLN A 10 -3.34 -19.50 -32.26
CA GLN A 10 -4.07 -20.66 -31.73
C GLN A 10 -3.33 -21.98 -32.03
N ALA A 11 -2.69 -22.07 -33.20
CA ALA A 11 -1.97 -23.26 -33.64
C ALA A 11 -0.65 -23.50 -32.89
N LEU A 12 -0.15 -22.52 -32.12
CA LEU A 12 1.12 -22.68 -31.42
C LEU A 12 0.95 -23.45 -30.10
N PRO A 13 1.90 -24.35 -29.76
CA PRO A 13 2.01 -24.92 -28.42
C PRO A 13 2.17 -23.83 -27.35
N THR A 14 1.73 -24.11 -26.12
CA THR A 14 1.77 -23.15 -25.00
C THR A 14 3.19 -22.71 -24.69
N GLU A 15 4.14 -23.63 -24.74
CA GLU A 15 5.56 -23.40 -24.45
C GLU A 15 6.16 -22.42 -25.46
N LEU A 16 5.82 -22.57 -26.74
CA LEU A 16 6.30 -21.68 -27.79
C LEU A 16 5.67 -20.28 -27.66
N LYS A 17 4.38 -20.20 -27.31
CA LYS A 17 3.73 -18.92 -26.98
C LYS A 17 4.48 -18.22 -25.86
N GLU A 18 4.72 -18.91 -24.75
CA GLU A 18 5.44 -18.36 -23.60
C GLU A 18 6.85 -17.86 -23.96
N HIS A 19 7.57 -18.62 -24.78
CA HIS A 19 8.90 -18.22 -25.23
C HIS A 19 8.88 -16.95 -26.07
N ILE A 20 7.96 -16.86 -27.04
CA ILE A 20 7.77 -15.66 -27.87
C ILE A 20 7.38 -14.47 -27.00
N LEU A 21 6.42 -14.65 -26.08
CA LEU A 21 5.97 -13.58 -25.18
C LEU A 21 7.09 -13.09 -24.28
N THR A 22 7.88 -14.01 -23.73
CA THR A 22 9.05 -13.67 -22.89
C THR A 22 10.06 -12.86 -23.68
N PHE A 23 10.33 -13.24 -24.94
CA PHE A 23 11.21 -12.51 -25.84
C PHE A 23 10.69 -11.09 -26.14
N CYS A 24 9.40 -10.95 -26.48
CA CYS A 24 8.77 -9.65 -26.70
C CYS A 24 8.88 -8.75 -25.46
N LEU A 25 8.59 -9.29 -24.27
CA LEU A 25 8.64 -8.54 -23.01
C LEU A 25 10.07 -8.19 -22.58
N HIS A 26 11.05 -9.03 -22.90
CA HIS A 26 12.45 -8.72 -22.65
C HIS A 26 12.93 -7.52 -23.49
N GLN A 27 12.41 -7.37 -24.71
CA GLN A 27 12.74 -6.25 -25.59
C GLN A 27 11.89 -4.99 -25.34
N SER A 28 10.91 -5.06 -24.44
CA SER A 28 10.08 -3.91 -24.10
C SER A 28 10.96 -2.82 -23.47
N PRO A 29 11.01 -1.61 -24.04
CA PRO A 29 11.71 -0.51 -23.40
C PRO A 29 11.08 -0.24 -22.03
N PRO A 30 11.85 0.27 -21.05
CA PRO A 30 11.26 0.71 -19.79
C PRO A 30 10.14 1.71 -20.09
N PRO A 31 9.01 1.64 -19.36
CA PRO A 31 7.85 2.46 -19.61
C PRO A 31 8.27 3.93 -19.53
N GLY A 32 8.16 4.62 -20.65
CA GLY A 32 8.25 6.08 -20.64
C GLY A 32 7.10 6.63 -19.81
N LEU A 33 7.37 7.61 -18.94
CA LEU A 33 6.43 8.26 -18.01
C LEU A 33 5.24 8.99 -18.68
N SER A 34 4.98 8.81 -19.98
CA SER A 34 4.34 9.85 -20.80
C SER A 34 3.19 9.38 -21.70
N ARG A 35 2.48 8.29 -21.41
CA ARG A 35 1.20 8.05 -22.09
C ARG A 35 0.07 7.90 -21.09
N ARG A 36 -0.90 8.81 -21.16
CA ARG A 36 -2.23 8.69 -20.55
C ARG A 36 -2.98 7.53 -21.23
N THR A 37 -2.54 6.31 -21.00
CA THR A 37 -3.24 5.12 -21.48
C THR A 37 -4.45 4.87 -20.59
N LYS A 38 -5.63 4.72 -21.19
CA LYS A 38 -6.81 4.20 -20.49
C LYS A 38 -6.49 2.80 -19.98
N GLY A 39 -6.88 2.46 -18.76
CA GLY A 39 -6.64 1.13 -18.19
C GLY A 39 -5.78 1.14 -16.93
N ALA A 40 -4.94 0.12 -16.82
CA ALA A 40 -3.92 -0.07 -15.80
C ALA A 40 -2.53 0.18 -16.41
N PRO A 41 -2.08 1.45 -16.51
CA PRO A 41 -0.78 1.81 -17.11
C PRO A 41 0.41 1.10 -16.46
N GLU A 42 0.29 0.70 -15.21
CA GLU A 42 1.33 -0.02 -14.46
C GLU A 42 1.57 -1.43 -15.03
N VAL A 43 0.57 -2.02 -15.67
CA VAL A 43 0.66 -3.33 -16.33
C VAL A 43 0.91 -3.17 -17.82
N THR A 44 0.14 -2.32 -18.50
CA THR A 44 0.32 -2.12 -19.95
C THR A 44 1.66 -1.48 -20.28
N GLY A 45 2.19 -0.65 -19.38
CA GLY A 45 3.52 -0.04 -19.51
C GLY A 45 4.65 -1.07 -19.53
N GLN A 46 4.52 -2.20 -18.82
CA GLN A 46 5.51 -3.30 -18.90
C GLN A 46 5.50 -3.98 -20.26
N LEU A 47 4.35 -4.01 -20.94
CA LEU A 47 4.21 -4.62 -22.27
C LEU A 47 4.75 -3.70 -23.38
N GLY A 48 4.81 -2.38 -23.14
CA GLY A 48 5.29 -1.41 -24.13
C GLY A 48 4.49 -1.47 -25.43
N ASP A 49 5.19 -1.59 -26.56
CA ASP A 49 4.58 -1.71 -27.89
C ASP A 49 3.80 -3.03 -28.09
N TRP A 50 3.93 -3.97 -27.16
CA TRP A 50 3.27 -5.28 -27.18
C TRP A 50 1.96 -5.32 -26.39
N ASP A 51 1.40 -4.18 -25.98
CA ASP A 51 0.14 -4.11 -25.23
C ASP A 51 -1.05 -4.77 -25.96
N SER A 52 -1.04 -4.73 -27.28
CA SER A 52 -2.01 -5.40 -28.17
C SER A 52 -2.08 -6.92 -27.96
N LEU A 53 -1.06 -7.55 -27.38
CA LEU A 53 -1.10 -8.99 -27.04
C LEU A 53 -2.21 -9.33 -26.04
N LEU A 54 -2.63 -8.37 -25.21
CA LEU A 54 -3.75 -8.56 -24.30
C LEU A 54 -5.10 -8.72 -25.03
N SER A 55 -5.22 -8.33 -26.31
CA SER A 55 -6.47 -8.45 -27.07
C SER A 55 -6.53 -9.70 -27.96
N VAL A 56 -5.40 -10.36 -28.23
CA VAL A 56 -5.29 -11.47 -29.20
C VAL A 56 -6.17 -12.66 -28.86
N SER A 57 -6.02 -13.24 -27.67
CA SER A 57 -6.81 -14.38 -27.21
C SER A 57 -6.78 -14.46 -25.69
N ARG A 58 -7.72 -15.23 -25.09
CA ARG A 58 -7.73 -15.45 -23.65
C ARG A 58 -6.43 -16.08 -23.16
N GLN A 59 -5.95 -17.11 -23.84
CA GLN A 59 -4.73 -17.82 -23.45
C GLN A 59 -3.51 -16.88 -23.51
N VAL A 60 -3.34 -16.14 -24.61
CA VAL A 60 -2.22 -15.20 -24.77
C VAL A 60 -2.27 -14.11 -23.70
N ARG A 61 -3.46 -13.53 -23.45
CA ARG A 61 -3.66 -12.55 -22.37
C ARG A 61 -3.26 -13.12 -21.01
N THR A 62 -3.74 -14.31 -20.66
CA THR A 62 -3.42 -14.97 -19.38
C THR A 62 -1.91 -15.18 -19.24
N LEU A 63 -1.23 -15.64 -20.29
CA LEU A 63 0.23 -15.81 -20.28
C LEU A 63 0.96 -14.48 -20.11
N CYS A 64 0.58 -13.44 -20.86
CA CYS A 64 1.15 -12.10 -20.71
C CYS A 64 1.00 -11.57 -19.28
N LEU A 65 -0.22 -11.61 -18.73
CA LEU A 65 -0.48 -11.13 -17.38
C LEU A 65 0.28 -11.95 -16.34
N ARG A 66 0.36 -13.28 -16.49
CA ARG A 66 1.14 -14.12 -15.59
C ARG A 66 2.62 -13.73 -15.57
N LEU A 67 3.21 -13.45 -16.73
CA LEU A 67 4.60 -12.98 -16.85
C LEU A 67 4.80 -11.60 -16.21
N CYS A 68 3.89 -10.64 -16.44
CA CYS A 68 3.97 -9.30 -15.81
C CYS A 68 3.80 -9.35 -14.28
N LEU A 69 2.90 -10.19 -13.77
CA LEU A 69 2.58 -10.23 -12.34
C LEU A 69 3.57 -11.09 -11.54
N SER A 70 4.09 -12.17 -12.11
CA SER A 70 5.01 -13.08 -11.40
C SER A 70 6.47 -12.69 -11.60
N GLY A 71 6.77 -12.05 -12.74
CA GLY A 71 8.14 -11.83 -13.18
C GLY A 71 8.79 -13.09 -13.73
N SER A 72 9.98 -12.90 -14.29
CA SER A 72 10.87 -13.98 -14.69
C SER A 72 12.30 -13.45 -14.65
N SER A 73 13.27 -14.28 -14.28
CA SER A 73 14.69 -13.92 -14.24
C SER A 73 15.22 -13.40 -15.58
N SER A 74 14.60 -13.83 -16.69
CA SER A 74 14.90 -13.42 -18.05
C SER A 74 14.28 -12.08 -18.45
N LEU A 75 13.35 -11.51 -17.69
CA LEU A 75 12.67 -10.26 -18.04
C LEU A 75 13.39 -9.04 -17.43
N VAL A 76 13.17 -7.87 -18.03
CA VAL A 76 13.58 -6.57 -17.44
C VAL A 76 12.95 -6.42 -16.04
N TYR A 77 11.67 -6.80 -15.91
CA TYR A 77 10.94 -6.87 -14.65
C TYR A 77 11.10 -8.22 -13.96
N LYS A 78 12.30 -8.47 -13.41
CA LYS A 78 12.64 -9.77 -12.79
C LYS A 78 11.73 -10.22 -11.66
N HIS A 79 11.05 -9.28 -11.01
CA HIS A 79 10.29 -9.51 -9.80
C HIS A 79 8.78 -9.27 -9.96
N GLY A 80 8.28 -9.22 -11.20
CA GLY A 80 6.87 -9.02 -11.49
C GLY A 80 6.43 -7.58 -11.36
N LEU A 81 5.17 -7.37 -10.94
CA LEU A 81 4.57 -6.05 -10.87
C LEU A 81 5.16 -5.24 -9.72
N CYS A 82 6.02 -4.28 -10.08
CA CYS A 82 6.60 -3.29 -9.19
C CYS A 82 5.87 -1.96 -9.36
N ILE A 83 5.48 -1.34 -8.25
CA ILE A 83 4.90 0.00 -8.24
C ILE A 83 5.88 0.93 -7.56
N ASP A 84 6.18 2.04 -8.23
CA ASP A 84 7.01 3.12 -7.74
C ASP A 84 6.15 4.40 -7.71
N VAL A 85 6.05 5.04 -6.56
CA VAL A 85 5.16 6.18 -6.33
C VAL A 85 5.79 7.20 -5.38
N ASP A 86 5.80 8.45 -5.86
CA ASP A 86 6.42 9.59 -5.15
C ASP A 86 5.41 10.43 -4.35
N THR A 87 4.13 10.08 -4.42
CA THR A 87 3.09 10.77 -3.65
C THR A 87 2.03 9.81 -3.13
N HIS A 88 1.43 10.15 -1.98
CA HIS A 88 0.32 9.39 -1.43
C HIS A 88 -0.90 9.37 -2.37
N ARG A 89 -1.12 10.47 -3.09
CA ARG A 89 -2.21 10.57 -4.07
C ARG A 89 -2.00 9.58 -5.21
N ASP A 90 -0.80 9.52 -5.77
CA ASP A 90 -0.50 8.60 -6.88
C ASP A 90 -0.59 7.16 -6.43
N PHE A 91 -0.13 6.85 -5.22
CA PHE A 91 -0.32 5.55 -4.60
C PHE A 91 -1.82 5.19 -4.50
N LYS A 92 -2.64 6.10 -3.94
CA LYS A 92 -4.09 5.88 -3.82
C LYS A 92 -4.76 5.68 -5.18
N ASP A 93 -4.41 6.50 -6.16
CA ASP A 93 -4.97 6.37 -7.50
C ASP A 93 -4.51 5.08 -8.20
N CYS A 94 -3.26 4.66 -7.99
CA CYS A 94 -2.72 3.38 -8.47
C CYS A 94 -3.50 2.19 -7.89
N ILE A 95 -3.59 2.09 -6.57
CA ILE A 95 -4.32 0.99 -5.89
C ILE A 95 -5.79 0.95 -6.33
N ARG A 96 -6.43 2.13 -6.43
CA ARG A 96 -7.82 2.23 -6.89
C ARG A 96 -7.98 1.80 -8.35
N ARG A 97 -7.06 2.19 -9.25
CA ARG A 97 -7.10 1.76 -10.67
C ARG A 97 -6.90 0.25 -10.77
N LEU A 98 -5.84 -0.28 -10.19
CA LEU A 98 -5.51 -1.71 -10.24
C LEU A 98 -6.59 -2.58 -9.58
N GLY A 99 -7.31 -2.04 -8.60
CA GLY A 99 -8.46 -2.70 -7.97
C GLY A 99 -9.69 -2.86 -8.87
N LYS A 100 -9.76 -2.18 -10.02
CA LYS A 100 -10.91 -2.29 -10.95
C LYS A 100 -10.78 -3.43 -11.96
N TYR A 101 -9.58 -3.93 -12.18
CA TYR A 101 -9.29 -4.88 -13.25
C TYR A 101 -8.99 -6.26 -12.67
N PHE A 102 -9.77 -7.27 -13.04
CA PHE A 102 -9.50 -8.67 -12.70
C PHE A 102 -8.25 -9.18 -13.43
N GLN A 103 -7.46 -10.07 -12.81
CA GLN A 103 -6.24 -10.62 -13.42
C GLN A 103 -6.54 -11.61 -14.55
N LEU A 104 -7.75 -12.19 -14.58
CA LEU A 104 -8.22 -13.13 -15.61
C LEU A 104 -7.28 -14.34 -15.82
N LEU A 105 -6.61 -14.79 -14.76
CA LEU A 105 -5.71 -15.95 -14.82
C LEU A 105 -6.48 -17.28 -14.83
N GLU A 106 -7.59 -17.34 -14.10
CA GLU A 106 -8.41 -18.55 -13.97
C GLU A 106 -9.67 -18.54 -14.88
N PRO A 107 -10.23 -19.72 -15.20
CA PRO A 107 -11.58 -19.82 -15.74
C PRO A 107 -12.60 -19.15 -14.80
N ASN A 108 -13.62 -18.49 -15.37
CA ASN A 108 -14.72 -17.85 -14.62
C ASN A 108 -14.29 -16.83 -13.54
N SER A 109 -13.15 -16.16 -13.74
CA SER A 109 -12.63 -15.11 -12.87
C SER A 109 -13.44 -13.81 -12.85
N LEU A 110 -14.36 -13.64 -13.82
CA LEU A 110 -15.22 -12.46 -13.91
C LEU A 110 -16.53 -12.73 -13.19
N PRO A 111 -16.89 -11.90 -12.19
CA PRO A 111 -18.20 -12.01 -11.57
C PRO A 111 -19.28 -11.60 -12.59
N HIS A 112 -20.34 -12.39 -12.68
CA HIS A 112 -21.42 -12.22 -13.66
C HIS A 112 -22.80 -12.08 -13.01
N ASP A 113 -22.92 -12.43 -11.74
CA ASP A 113 -24.14 -12.34 -10.93
C ASP A 113 -23.86 -11.61 -9.60
N ALA A 114 -24.92 -11.27 -8.87
CA ALA A 114 -24.79 -10.56 -7.58
C ALA A 114 -24.00 -11.38 -6.54
N THR A 115 -24.14 -12.71 -6.57
CA THR A 115 -23.45 -13.63 -5.65
C THR A 115 -21.95 -13.62 -5.88
N THR A 116 -21.49 -13.80 -7.13
CA THR A 116 -20.05 -13.75 -7.44
C THR A 116 -19.47 -12.36 -7.28
N GLN A 117 -20.26 -11.30 -7.47
CA GLN A 117 -19.84 -9.94 -7.12
C GLN A 117 -19.59 -9.78 -5.62
N LEU A 118 -20.45 -10.36 -4.77
CA LEU A 118 -20.24 -10.36 -3.33
C LEU A 118 -18.97 -11.14 -2.96
N LEU A 119 -18.77 -12.33 -3.53
CA LEU A 119 -17.55 -13.13 -3.32
C LEU A 119 -16.29 -12.37 -3.76
N ALA A 120 -16.33 -11.70 -4.92
CA ALA A 120 -15.23 -10.87 -5.40
C ALA A 120 -14.95 -9.68 -4.46
N LYS A 121 -15.99 -9.06 -3.90
CA LYS A 121 -15.86 -7.99 -2.90
C LYS A 121 -15.26 -8.51 -1.60
N THR A 122 -15.69 -9.68 -1.13
CA THR A 122 -15.16 -10.34 0.06
C THR A 122 -13.67 -10.65 -0.11
N TYR A 123 -13.28 -11.26 -1.24
CA TYR A 123 -11.86 -11.52 -1.54
C TYR A 123 -11.04 -10.23 -1.64
N ARG A 124 -11.61 -9.20 -2.27
CA ARG A 124 -10.98 -7.89 -2.35
C ARG A 124 -10.70 -7.36 -0.93
N ASP A 125 -11.67 -7.37 -0.04
CA ASP A 125 -11.47 -6.71 1.26
C ASP A 125 -10.59 -7.59 2.19
N PHE A 126 -10.60 -8.92 2.03
CA PHE A 126 -9.86 -9.88 2.88
C PHE A 126 -9.22 -11.04 2.08
N PRO A 127 -8.17 -10.78 1.28
CA PRO A 127 -7.63 -11.79 0.37
C PRO A 127 -6.90 -12.93 1.09
N LEU A 128 -6.27 -12.66 2.24
CA LEU A 128 -5.57 -13.67 3.04
C LEU A 128 -6.56 -14.64 3.71
N ALA A 129 -7.67 -14.13 4.25
CA ALA A 129 -8.69 -14.96 4.90
C ALA A 129 -9.47 -15.83 3.90
N HIS A 130 -9.63 -15.37 2.65
CA HIS A 130 -10.41 -16.07 1.62
C HIS A 130 -9.54 -16.52 0.44
N ALA A 131 -8.41 -17.17 0.69
CA ALA A 131 -7.50 -17.64 -0.36
C ALA A 131 -8.19 -18.51 -1.45
N HIS A 132 -9.23 -19.27 -1.09
CA HIS A 132 -10.02 -20.07 -2.03
C HIS A 132 -10.78 -19.25 -3.09
N LEU A 133 -10.94 -17.94 -2.87
CA LEU A 133 -11.54 -16.98 -3.81
C LEU A 133 -10.51 -16.27 -4.70
N ALA A 134 -9.25 -16.73 -4.73
CA ALA A 134 -8.17 -16.12 -5.52
C ALA A 134 -8.49 -15.95 -7.01
N ARG A 135 -9.43 -16.73 -7.57
CA ARG A 135 -9.96 -16.54 -8.93
C ARG A 135 -10.50 -15.13 -9.21
N TYR A 136 -10.98 -14.43 -8.18
CA TYR A 136 -11.49 -13.06 -8.26
C TYR A 136 -10.41 -12.00 -8.00
N ALA A 137 -9.13 -12.39 -8.00
CA ALA A 137 -8.04 -11.46 -7.82
C ALA A 137 -8.04 -10.38 -8.91
N THR A 138 -7.97 -9.13 -8.45
CA THR A 138 -7.68 -7.95 -9.28
C THR A 138 -6.19 -7.69 -9.42
N LEU A 139 -5.78 -6.85 -10.37
CA LEU A 139 -4.39 -6.53 -10.66
C LEU A 139 -3.65 -6.01 -9.42
N ARG A 140 -4.34 -5.34 -8.49
CA ARG A 140 -3.71 -4.87 -7.25
C ARG A 140 -3.15 -6.02 -6.39
N HIS A 141 -3.80 -7.19 -6.39
CA HIS A 141 -3.32 -8.35 -5.63
C HIS A 141 -2.09 -8.99 -6.29
N GLY A 142 -1.80 -8.62 -7.54
CA GLY A 142 -0.63 -9.08 -8.28
C GLY A 142 0.60 -8.20 -8.06
N ILE A 143 0.49 -7.12 -7.27
CA ILE A 143 1.63 -6.27 -6.90
C ILE A 143 2.61 -7.11 -6.06
N ARG A 144 3.87 -7.16 -6.49
CA ARG A 144 4.95 -7.90 -5.83
C ARG A 144 5.89 -7.00 -5.05
N LYS A 145 6.14 -5.80 -5.56
CA LYS A 145 7.05 -4.84 -4.94
C LYS A 145 6.41 -3.46 -4.90
N LEU A 146 6.56 -2.80 -3.76
CA LEU A 146 6.18 -1.40 -3.58
C LEU A 146 7.42 -0.59 -3.22
N HIS A 147 7.63 0.51 -3.91
CA HIS A 147 8.56 1.56 -3.55
C HIS A 147 7.75 2.84 -3.31
N LEU A 148 7.80 3.37 -2.09
CA LEU A 148 7.02 4.54 -1.68
C LEU A 148 7.97 5.64 -1.23
N GLU A 149 7.93 6.80 -1.89
CA GLU A 149 8.58 8.03 -1.44
C GLU A 149 7.50 9.04 -1.10
N PHE A 150 7.25 9.31 0.17
CA PHE A 150 6.15 10.20 0.60
C PHE A 150 6.70 11.49 1.20
N SER A 151 5.87 12.55 1.22
CA SER A 151 6.17 13.74 2.02
C SER A 151 6.09 13.45 3.52
N PHE A 152 6.65 14.33 4.36
CA PHE A 152 6.57 14.17 5.83
C PHE A 152 5.13 13.97 6.31
N LEU A 153 4.21 14.84 5.88
CA LEU A 153 2.81 14.74 6.27
C LEU A 153 2.18 13.43 5.76
N ASP A 154 2.53 13.03 4.54
CA ASP A 154 2.02 11.79 3.94
C ASP A 154 2.50 10.54 4.68
N CYS A 155 3.76 10.48 5.07
CA CYS A 155 4.30 9.42 5.91
C CYS A 155 3.58 9.34 7.26
N MET A 156 3.36 10.48 7.93
CA MET A 156 2.68 10.51 9.24
C MET A 156 1.25 9.97 9.15
N HIS A 157 0.51 10.33 8.11
CA HIS A 157 -0.82 9.78 7.84
C HIS A 157 -0.77 8.30 7.48
N PHE A 158 0.17 7.90 6.62
CA PHE A 158 0.29 6.52 6.15
C PHE A 158 0.60 5.54 7.29
N PHE A 159 1.55 5.88 8.17
CA PHE A 159 1.93 5.07 9.33
C PHE A 159 1.07 5.31 10.57
N ARG A 160 0.07 6.21 10.49
CA ARG A 160 -0.83 6.56 11.60
C ARG A 160 -0.08 6.97 12.87
N VAL A 161 0.73 8.02 12.75
CA VAL A 161 1.42 8.65 13.87
C VAL A 161 0.44 9.17 14.94
N THR A 162 0.57 8.67 16.17
CA THR A 162 -0.29 9.05 17.31
C THR A 162 0.29 10.16 18.20
N VAL A 163 1.53 10.58 17.96
CA VAL A 163 2.25 11.56 18.78
C VAL A 163 1.53 12.92 18.78
N ALA A 164 1.44 13.56 19.95
CA ALA A 164 0.95 14.93 20.12
C ALA A 164 -0.39 15.20 19.42
N HIS A 165 -1.38 14.36 19.71
CA HIS A 165 -2.73 14.43 19.17
C HIS A 165 -2.83 14.52 17.63
N PHE A 166 -1.80 14.09 16.90
CA PHE A 166 -1.81 14.05 15.44
C PHE A 166 -3.03 13.30 14.83
N PRO A 167 -3.62 12.26 15.47
CA PRO A 167 -4.81 11.60 14.96
C PRO A 167 -6.02 12.51 14.70
N ARG A 168 -6.12 13.67 15.37
CA ARG A 168 -7.18 14.66 15.10
C ARG A 168 -7.11 15.23 13.69
N PHE A 169 -5.95 15.16 13.04
CA PHE A 169 -5.74 15.64 11.68
C PHE A 169 -5.88 14.55 10.62
N TYR A 170 -6.25 13.32 10.99
CA TYR A 170 -6.41 12.24 10.03
C TYR A 170 -7.56 12.53 9.06
N PRO A 171 -7.27 12.62 7.75
CA PRO A 171 -8.34 12.73 6.77
C PRO A 171 -9.09 11.40 6.68
N HIS A 172 -10.42 11.48 6.66
CA HIS A 172 -11.31 10.30 6.61
C HIS A 172 -11.08 9.37 5.40
N PHE A 173 -10.43 9.84 4.33
CA PHE A 173 -10.33 9.12 3.05
C PHE A 173 -8.88 8.84 2.59
N ARG A 174 -7.91 8.78 3.51
CA ARG A 174 -6.55 8.35 3.15
C ARG A 174 -6.35 6.84 3.33
N LEU A 175 -5.58 6.27 2.41
CA LEU A 175 -5.03 4.92 2.58
C LEU A 175 -3.93 4.97 3.64
N ASP A 176 -3.99 4.08 4.60
CA ASP A 176 -2.95 3.84 5.59
C ASP A 176 -2.17 2.56 5.23
N TYR A 177 -1.20 2.20 6.06
CA TYR A 177 -0.40 0.98 5.89
C TYR A 177 -1.23 -0.32 5.87
N ARG A 178 -2.47 -0.32 6.38
CA ARG A 178 -3.34 -1.51 6.39
C ARG A 178 -3.75 -1.93 4.98
N VAL A 179 -3.63 -1.04 3.99
CA VAL A 179 -3.83 -1.42 2.60
C VAL A 179 -2.89 -2.55 2.17
N LEU A 180 -1.72 -2.67 2.80
CA LEU A 180 -0.73 -3.71 2.50
C LEU A 180 -1.26 -5.12 2.82
N ASP A 181 -2.14 -5.26 3.82
CA ASP A 181 -2.78 -6.54 4.16
C ASP A 181 -3.70 -7.03 3.04
N SER A 182 -4.22 -6.10 2.22
CA SER A 182 -5.02 -6.42 1.04
C SER A 182 -4.20 -6.79 -0.21
N LEU A 183 -2.87 -6.78 -0.12
CA LEU A 183 -1.95 -7.08 -1.22
C LEU A 183 -1.32 -8.46 -1.01
N SER A 184 -2.11 -9.52 -1.22
CA SER A 184 -1.68 -10.91 -0.97
C SER A 184 -0.46 -11.36 -1.78
N GLY A 185 -0.15 -10.70 -2.89
CA GLY A 185 1.02 -11.00 -3.71
C GLY A 185 2.31 -10.29 -3.28
N LEU A 186 2.27 -9.42 -2.27
CA LEU A 186 3.36 -8.52 -1.93
C LEU A 186 4.55 -9.27 -1.30
N VAL A 187 5.74 -9.05 -1.86
CA VAL A 187 7.00 -9.71 -1.47
C VAL A 187 8.00 -8.72 -0.91
N ALA A 188 7.92 -7.44 -1.26
CA ALA A 188 8.80 -6.41 -0.70
C ALA A 188 8.12 -5.05 -0.64
N VAL A 189 8.35 -4.33 0.46
CA VAL A 189 7.92 -2.94 0.63
C VAL A 189 9.15 -2.13 1.01
N ALA A 190 9.55 -1.24 0.12
CA ALA A 190 10.58 -0.25 0.37
C ALA A 190 9.92 1.12 0.56
N VAL A 191 10.13 1.74 1.71
CA VAL A 191 9.71 3.12 1.94
C VAL A 191 10.96 3.96 2.10
N ARG A 192 11.01 5.09 1.39
CA ARG A 192 12.05 6.10 1.60
C ARG A 192 11.50 7.19 2.50
N LEU A 193 12.24 7.50 3.57
CA LEU A 193 11.95 8.64 4.41
C LEU A 193 12.05 9.93 3.58
N PRO A 194 11.18 10.93 3.85
CA PRO A 194 11.18 12.18 3.11
C PRO A 194 12.57 12.84 3.14
N ASP A 195 13.00 13.46 2.05
CA ASP A 195 14.33 14.07 1.98
C ASP A 195 14.51 15.17 3.06
N PRO A 196 15.47 15.03 4.00
CA PRO A 196 15.73 16.03 5.01
C PRO A 196 16.43 17.28 4.46
N THR A 197 17.03 17.21 3.27
CA THR A 197 17.72 18.33 2.59
C THR A 197 16.80 19.11 1.63
N GLY A 198 15.58 18.60 1.41
CA GLY A 198 14.62 19.18 0.50
C GLY A 198 13.96 20.46 1.01
N TYR A 199 12.89 20.88 0.34
CA TYR A 199 12.14 22.08 0.72
C TYR A 199 11.28 21.83 1.97
N LEU A 200 11.82 22.14 3.15
CA LEU A 200 11.20 21.94 4.46
C LEU A 200 10.21 23.05 4.82
N VAL A 201 9.17 23.21 4.01
CA VAL A 201 8.12 24.20 4.20
C VAL A 201 6.76 23.52 4.09
N ASP A 202 5.85 23.92 4.98
CA ASP A 202 4.46 23.49 4.96
C ASP A 202 3.78 23.93 3.66
N ARG A 203 3.01 23.03 3.03
CA ARG A 203 2.29 23.35 1.79
C ARG A 203 0.94 23.97 2.14
N VAL A 204 0.53 25.02 1.42
CA VAL A 204 -0.80 25.61 1.58
C VAL A 204 -1.69 25.22 0.40
N PRO A 205 -2.91 24.67 0.61
CA PRO A 205 -3.49 24.22 1.89
C PRO A 205 -3.05 22.80 2.28
N GLN A 206 -2.62 22.58 3.53
CA GLN A 206 -2.37 21.24 4.09
C GLN A 206 -3.45 20.84 5.09
N CYS A 207 -3.89 19.59 5.02
CA CYS A 207 -4.74 18.98 6.04
C CYS A 207 -3.84 18.35 7.11
N GLY A 208 -3.41 19.16 8.06
CA GLY A 208 -2.45 18.77 9.10
C GLY A 208 -2.02 19.93 9.99
N PRO A 209 -1.36 19.63 11.12
CA PRO A 209 -0.71 20.65 11.91
C PRO A 209 0.46 21.23 11.09
N ARG A 210 0.93 22.40 11.49
CA ARG A 210 2.18 22.96 10.97
C ARG A 210 3.34 22.03 11.36
N LEU A 211 4.15 21.59 10.41
CA LEU A 211 5.28 20.69 10.65
C LEU A 211 6.60 21.46 10.79
N PHE A 212 6.71 22.64 10.19
CA PHE A 212 7.97 23.38 10.15
C PHE A 212 7.84 24.78 10.75
N TYR A 213 8.67 25.10 11.76
CA TYR A 213 8.75 26.45 12.31
C TYR A 213 9.30 27.48 11.31
N GLY A 214 10.01 27.04 10.28
CA GLY A 214 10.81 27.88 9.41
C GLY A 214 12.24 28.06 9.92
N ASP A 215 13.11 28.56 9.07
CA ASP A 215 14.51 28.75 9.41
C ASP A 215 14.68 29.81 10.50
N PRO A 216 15.61 29.59 11.46
CA PRO A 216 16.58 28.50 11.55
C PRO A 216 16.15 27.33 12.46
N TYR A 217 14.86 27.21 12.80
CA TYR A 217 14.37 26.30 13.84
C TYR A 217 13.83 24.96 13.32
N THR A 218 13.86 24.77 12.00
CA THR A 218 13.43 23.55 11.31
C THR A 218 14.25 22.33 11.74
N CYS A 219 13.55 21.23 12.08
CA CYS A 219 14.17 19.99 12.58
C CYS A 219 13.61 18.75 11.87
N PRO A 220 14.13 18.38 10.69
CA PRO A 220 13.69 17.18 9.98
C PRO A 220 13.97 15.90 10.78
N ARG A 221 15.01 15.89 11.63
CA ARG A 221 15.37 14.73 12.47
C ARG A 221 14.26 14.31 13.42
N ILE A 222 13.57 15.26 14.06
CA ILE A 222 12.46 14.94 14.97
C ILE A 222 11.30 14.34 14.16
N LEU A 223 11.00 14.91 12.99
CA LEU A 223 9.92 14.41 12.14
C LEU A 223 10.22 13.01 11.60
N HIS A 224 11.45 12.75 11.15
CA HIS A 224 11.91 11.40 10.77
C HIS A 224 11.75 10.42 11.90
N ARG A 225 12.16 10.81 13.12
CA ARG A 225 12.03 9.96 14.31
C ARG A 225 10.60 9.55 14.58
N VAL A 226 9.69 10.52 14.63
CA VAL A 226 8.26 10.26 14.81
C VAL A 226 7.73 9.31 13.72
N ILE A 227 8.17 9.48 12.47
CA ILE A 227 7.76 8.63 11.35
C ILE A 227 8.30 7.20 11.49
N TYR A 228 9.60 7.02 11.70
CA TYR A 228 10.17 5.66 11.72
C TYR A 228 9.80 4.91 13.01
N GLU A 229 9.55 5.61 14.13
CA GLU A 229 9.03 4.99 15.36
C GLU A 229 7.65 4.40 15.10
N ALA A 230 6.74 5.17 14.50
CA ALA A 230 5.43 4.68 14.09
C ALA A 230 5.53 3.57 13.03
N ALA A 231 6.44 3.70 12.06
CA ALA A 231 6.66 2.69 11.04
C ALA A 231 7.20 1.37 11.62
N ALA A 232 8.11 1.43 12.61
CA ALA A 232 8.65 0.25 13.27
C ALA A 232 7.57 -0.58 13.97
N GLU A 233 6.59 0.10 14.60
CA GLU A 233 5.44 -0.57 15.22
C GLU A 233 4.43 -1.07 14.18
N ALA A 234 4.01 -0.21 13.26
CA ALA A 234 3.00 -0.52 12.24
C ALA A 234 3.44 -1.66 11.31
N MET A 235 4.72 -1.70 10.95
CA MET A 235 5.28 -2.68 10.02
C MET A 235 5.95 -3.87 10.73
N ALA A 236 5.83 -3.98 12.06
CA ALA A 236 6.38 -5.10 12.82
C ALA A 236 5.92 -6.49 12.31
N PRO A 237 4.65 -6.69 11.87
CA PRO A 237 4.20 -7.95 11.28
C PRO A 237 4.75 -8.20 9.87
N CYS A 238 5.24 -7.16 9.19
CA CYS A 238 5.68 -7.25 7.79
C CYS A 238 7.17 -7.60 7.72
N GLY A 239 7.47 -8.89 7.54
CA GLY A 239 8.85 -9.40 7.47
C GLY A 239 9.68 -8.85 6.29
N PHE A 240 9.03 -8.38 5.23
CA PHE A 240 9.67 -7.91 3.99
C PHE A 240 9.65 -6.37 3.82
N PHE A 241 9.41 -5.63 4.91
CA PHE A 241 9.50 -4.18 4.93
C PHE A 241 10.96 -3.70 5.02
N ALA A 242 11.30 -2.63 4.33
CA ALA A 242 12.57 -1.92 4.43
C ALA A 242 12.32 -0.41 4.40
N LEU A 243 13.01 0.31 5.29
CA LEU A 243 12.95 1.77 5.39
C LEU A 243 14.34 2.33 5.01
N TYR A 244 14.37 3.36 4.15
CA TYR A 244 15.58 3.99 3.66
C TYR A 244 15.56 5.51 3.90
N GLY A 245 16.68 6.19 3.65
CA GLY A 245 16.74 7.67 3.74
C GLY A 245 16.95 8.21 5.15
N PHE A 246 17.53 7.42 6.06
CA PHE A 246 17.95 7.91 7.37
C PHE A 246 19.01 9.01 7.26
N MET A 247 18.97 9.98 8.17
CA MET A 247 19.94 11.08 8.21
C MET A 247 21.36 10.61 8.56
N ASP A 248 21.49 9.58 9.40
CA ASP A 248 22.77 9.04 9.86
C ASP A 248 22.64 7.56 10.28
N TYR A 249 23.77 6.93 10.58
CA TYR A 249 23.83 5.53 11.00
C TYR A 249 23.19 5.29 12.37
N ASP A 250 23.20 6.27 13.27
CA ASP A 250 22.65 6.15 14.62
C ASP A 250 21.12 6.05 14.58
N GLU A 251 20.46 6.88 13.75
CA GLU A 251 19.01 6.84 13.54
C GLU A 251 18.60 5.51 12.87
N LYS A 252 19.40 5.00 11.93
CA LYS A 252 19.17 3.68 11.31
C LYS A 252 19.26 2.56 12.35
N ALA A 253 20.32 2.53 13.16
CA ALA A 253 20.51 1.51 14.20
C ALA A 253 19.39 1.55 15.25
N ARG A 254 18.92 2.75 15.62
CA ARG A 254 17.77 2.93 16.50
C ARG A 254 16.49 2.35 15.91
N PHE A 255 16.21 2.63 14.62
CA PHE A 255 15.06 2.05 13.94
C PHE A 255 15.11 0.52 13.92
N GLU A 256 16.27 -0.07 13.62
CA GLU A 256 16.45 -1.53 13.61
C GLU A 256 16.19 -2.13 15.01
N ALA A 257 16.66 -1.49 16.07
CA ALA A 257 16.40 -1.91 17.45
C ALA A 257 14.91 -1.81 17.83
N LEU A 258 14.24 -0.72 17.45
CA LEU A 258 12.81 -0.53 17.68
C LEU A 258 11.98 -1.59 16.94
N ARG A 259 12.32 -1.85 15.68
CA ARG A 259 11.64 -2.86 14.87
C ARG A 259 11.84 -4.25 15.44
N ALA A 260 13.05 -4.62 15.83
CA ALA A 260 13.31 -5.91 16.48
C ALA A 260 12.49 -6.07 17.76
N SER A 261 12.41 -5.03 18.59
CA SER A 261 11.58 -5.00 19.80
C SER A 261 10.09 -5.12 19.49
N ALA A 262 9.59 -4.39 18.48
CA ALA A 262 8.19 -4.45 18.06
C ALA A 262 7.82 -5.81 17.48
N SER A 263 8.65 -6.39 16.60
CA SER A 263 8.45 -7.73 16.06
C SER A 263 8.46 -8.80 17.14
N ALA A 264 9.29 -8.67 18.18
CA ALA A 264 9.26 -9.59 19.33
C ALA A 264 7.97 -9.50 20.17
N LYS A 265 7.27 -8.36 20.13
CA LYS A 265 5.96 -8.16 20.81
C LYS A 265 4.79 -8.72 20.01
N VAL A 266 4.95 -8.98 18.71
CA VAL A 266 3.90 -9.58 17.88
C VAL A 266 3.73 -11.04 18.32
N LYS A 267 2.77 -11.26 19.22
CA LYS A 267 2.54 -12.57 19.88
C LYS A 267 1.92 -13.64 18.98
N PHE A 268 1.35 -13.25 17.83
CA PHE A 268 0.66 -14.17 16.94
C PHE A 268 1.42 -14.29 15.63
N THR A 269 1.89 -15.50 15.33
CA THR A 269 2.38 -15.82 13.98
C THR A 269 1.21 -15.91 13.01
N THR A 270 1.47 -15.73 11.71
CA THR A 270 0.46 -15.93 10.65
C THR A 270 -0.16 -17.32 10.70
N ASP A 271 0.59 -18.31 11.18
CA ASP A 271 0.11 -19.69 11.33
C ASP A 271 -0.89 -19.81 12.50
N GLN A 272 -0.64 -19.14 13.63
CA GLN A 272 -1.57 -19.08 14.76
C GLN A 272 -2.84 -18.29 14.45
N LEU A 273 -2.75 -17.25 13.61
CA LEU A 273 -3.91 -16.57 13.06
C LEU A 273 -4.70 -17.50 12.13
N GLY A 274 -4.01 -18.29 11.30
CA GLY A 274 -4.62 -19.32 10.47
C GLY A 274 -5.38 -20.37 11.28
N GLU A 275 -4.85 -20.80 12.42
CA GLU A 275 -5.53 -21.70 13.37
C GLU A 275 -6.77 -21.04 13.99
N LEU A 276 -6.66 -19.79 14.46
CA LEU A 276 -7.80 -19.01 14.99
C LEU A 276 -8.95 -18.89 13.98
N TYR A 277 -8.65 -18.73 12.69
CA TYR A 277 -9.67 -18.65 11.64
C TYR A 277 -10.09 -20.01 11.06
N ALA A 278 -9.29 -21.07 11.24
CA ALA A 278 -9.65 -22.42 10.86
C ALA A 278 -10.69 -23.02 11.82
N GLU A 279 -10.66 -22.62 13.09
CA GLU A 279 -11.70 -22.96 14.08
C GLU A 279 -13.06 -22.32 13.73
N ASP A 280 -13.08 -21.20 13.01
CA ASP A 280 -14.31 -20.54 12.51
C ASP A 280 -14.84 -21.13 11.18
N GLN A 281 -14.35 -22.29 10.73
CA GLN A 281 -15.03 -23.08 9.70
C GLN A 281 -16.44 -23.50 10.18
N PRO A 282 -17.42 -23.71 9.26
CA PRO A 282 -18.83 -23.79 9.62
C PRO A 282 -19.13 -25.03 10.46
N GLY A 283 -19.02 -24.89 11.78
CA GLY A 283 -19.24 -25.99 12.72
C GLY A 283 -18.87 -25.76 14.18
N GLY A 284 -17.98 -24.82 14.55
CA GLY A 284 -17.71 -24.64 15.98
C GLY A 284 -16.70 -23.56 16.34
N GLY A 285 -17.18 -22.41 16.82
CA GLY A 285 -16.26 -21.41 17.37
C GLY A 285 -16.82 -20.00 17.57
N GLY A 286 -18.06 -19.70 17.16
CA GLY A 286 -18.65 -18.39 17.39
C GLY A 286 -18.77 -18.08 18.89
N VAL A 287 -18.01 -17.11 19.39
CA VAL A 287 -18.30 -16.46 20.67
C VAL A 287 -19.75 -16.00 20.61
N GLN A 288 -20.60 -16.58 21.47
CA GLN A 288 -21.96 -16.10 21.66
C GLN A 288 -21.86 -14.66 22.18
N LEU A 289 -21.97 -13.69 21.27
CA LEU A 289 -22.29 -12.34 21.65
C LEU A 289 -23.67 -12.42 22.32
N GLY A 290 -23.69 -12.21 23.64
CA GLY A 290 -24.93 -12.04 24.38
C GLY A 290 -25.78 -10.95 23.72
N GLU A 291 -27.10 -11.16 23.77
CA GLU A 291 -28.20 -10.34 23.24
C GLU A 291 -27.83 -9.17 22.31
N TRP A 292 -28.38 -9.23 21.10
CA TRP A 292 -28.30 -8.20 20.06
C TRP A 292 -28.68 -6.81 20.64
N ILE A 293 -27.68 -6.01 21.01
CA ILE A 293 -27.90 -4.62 21.43
C ILE A 293 -28.22 -3.83 20.16
N GLN A 294 -29.50 -3.47 20.02
CA GLN A 294 -29.97 -2.61 18.93
C GLN A 294 -29.29 -1.24 19.06
N PRO A 295 -28.46 -0.79 18.10
CA PRO A 295 -27.80 0.50 18.21
C PRO A 295 -28.84 1.60 18.02
N GLY A 296 -29.19 2.27 19.11
CA GLY A 296 -29.93 3.52 19.07
C GLY A 296 -31.28 3.51 19.78
N VAL A 297 -31.26 3.49 21.11
CA VAL A 297 -32.19 4.29 21.92
C VAL A 297 -31.43 4.73 23.17
N ASP A 298 -30.96 5.97 23.17
CA ASP A 298 -30.95 6.87 24.33
C ASP A 298 -30.52 8.26 23.84
N ALA A 299 -31.43 8.88 23.06
CA ALA A 299 -31.31 10.26 22.61
C ALA A 299 -31.31 11.28 23.78
N ALA A 300 -31.47 10.83 25.03
CA ALA A 300 -31.37 11.65 26.23
C ALA A 300 -29.95 11.72 26.81
N ALA A 301 -29.07 10.73 26.55
CA ALA A 301 -27.68 10.76 27.02
C ALA A 301 -26.77 11.58 26.10
N ALA A 302 -27.09 11.65 24.79
CA ALA A 302 -26.35 12.45 23.82
C ALA A 302 -26.47 13.98 24.06
N ALA A 303 -27.56 14.43 24.69
CA ALA A 303 -27.73 15.84 25.05
C ALA A 303 -26.95 16.26 26.32
N ALA A 304 -26.57 15.30 27.17
CA ALA A 304 -25.72 15.55 28.32
C ALA A 304 -24.22 15.55 27.97
N ALA A 305 -23.82 14.78 26.94
CA ALA A 305 -22.45 14.79 26.41
C ALA A 305 -22.11 16.07 25.63
N ALA A 306 -23.10 16.69 24.96
CA ALA A 306 -22.93 17.97 24.25
C ALA A 306 -22.72 19.20 25.18
N ARG A 307 -22.67 19.00 26.50
CA ARG A 307 -22.34 20.04 27.49
C ARG A 307 -20.93 19.90 28.09
N SER A 308 -20.15 18.88 27.73
CA SER A 308 -18.71 18.82 28.08
C SER A 308 -17.80 19.34 26.96
N ASP A 309 -18.34 19.76 25.82
CA ASP A 309 -17.57 20.29 24.68
C ASP A 309 -16.93 21.67 24.93
N VAL A 310 -17.19 22.31 26.08
CA VAL A 310 -16.57 23.59 26.44
C VAL A 310 -15.24 23.40 27.20
N ASP A 311 -14.97 22.21 27.74
CA ASP A 311 -13.72 21.92 28.45
C ASP A 311 -12.63 21.30 27.56
N GLU A 312 -12.97 20.67 26.42
CA GLU A 312 -11.96 20.13 25.48
C GLU A 312 -11.24 21.22 24.64
N GLU A 313 -11.81 22.42 24.51
CA GLU A 313 -11.15 23.56 23.86
C GLU A 313 -10.03 24.17 24.73
N LEU A 314 -10.02 23.93 26.05
CA LEU A 314 -9.02 24.50 26.96
C LEU A 314 -7.70 23.71 27.02
N ASP A 315 -7.71 22.42 26.65
CA ASP A 315 -6.47 21.63 26.50
C ASP A 315 -5.77 21.86 25.14
N PHE A 316 -6.44 22.49 24.17
CA PHE A 316 -5.88 22.86 22.87
C PHE A 316 -4.67 23.81 22.99
N VAL A 317 -4.57 24.57 24.08
CA VAL A 317 -3.53 25.59 24.30
C VAL A 317 -2.21 25.00 24.83
N ARG A 318 -2.14 23.70 25.17
CA ARG A 318 -0.96 23.10 25.82
C ARG A 318 -0.13 22.12 25.00
N ASP A 319 -0.61 21.64 23.85
CA ASP A 319 0.20 20.74 23.03
C ASP A 319 1.24 21.52 22.19
N THR A 320 2.35 21.85 22.85
CA THR A 320 3.46 22.64 22.28
C THR A 320 4.37 21.84 21.35
N PHE A 321 4.01 20.61 21.01
CA PHE A 321 4.84 19.77 20.16
C PHE A 321 4.84 20.20 18.69
N TRP A 322 3.73 20.72 18.16
CA TRP A 322 3.59 21.10 16.76
C TRP A 322 3.69 22.62 16.52
N PRO A 323 4.50 23.08 15.54
CA PRO A 323 5.60 22.35 14.92
C PRO A 323 6.68 22.01 15.95
N PRO A 324 7.56 21.02 15.74
CA PRO A 324 8.66 20.72 16.65
C PRO A 324 9.84 21.68 16.48
N LYS A 325 10.34 22.27 17.58
CA LYS A 325 11.56 23.10 17.57
C LYS A 325 12.80 22.22 17.48
N CYS A 326 13.80 22.64 16.71
CA CYS A 326 15.12 22.02 16.72
C CYS A 326 15.78 22.14 18.11
N ARG A 327 15.94 21.00 18.79
CA ARG A 327 16.66 20.86 20.08
C ARG A 327 17.93 20.02 19.94
N CYS A 328 18.38 19.76 18.71
CA CYS A 328 19.58 18.99 18.45
C CYS A 328 20.83 19.77 18.91
N LYS A 329 21.83 19.04 19.43
CA LYS A 329 23.12 19.63 19.89
C LYS A 329 23.76 20.51 18.81
N VAL A 330 23.72 20.03 17.57
CA VAL A 330 24.03 20.82 16.37
C VAL A 330 22.72 21.04 15.62
N ARG A 331 22.45 22.26 15.17
CA ARG A 331 21.24 22.55 14.40
C ARG A 331 21.23 21.70 13.13
N CYS A 332 20.13 21.01 12.86
CA CYS A 332 20.01 20.15 11.68
C CYS A 332 20.31 20.90 10.38
N SER A 333 19.93 22.18 10.28
CA SER A 333 20.24 23.05 9.15
C SER A 333 21.74 23.32 8.91
N LYS A 334 22.62 22.94 9.85
CA LYS A 334 24.09 23.09 9.72
C LYS A 334 24.82 21.76 9.46
N VAL A 335 24.12 20.63 9.57
CA VAL A 335 24.69 19.28 9.43
C VAL A 335 24.28 18.63 8.10
N LEU A 336 23.16 19.09 7.56
CA LEU A 336 22.58 18.63 6.30
C LEU A 336 23.31 19.20 5.09
#